data_AF-A0A529LWC0-F1
#
_entry.id   AF-A0A529LWC0-F1
#
_cell.length_a   1.000
_cell.length_b   1.000
_cell.length_c   1.000
_cell.angle_alpha   90.00
_cell.angle_beta   90.00
_cell.angle_gamma   90.00
#
_symmetry.space_group_name_H-M   'P 1'
#
loop_
_entity.id
_entity.type
_entity.pdbx_description
1 polymer ?
#
loop_
_entity_poly.entity_id
_entity_poly.type
_entity_poly.pdbx_seq_one_letter_code
_entity_poly.pdbx_strand_id
1 'polypeptide(L)' 'LALRGTSAALAESVLSAIGARSRRMIEAELGQGSDGVPLADITAARKTIVTTTIRLSREGAFELPSTQDAA' A
#
# COMPACT_ATOMS: atom_id res chain seq x y z
N LEU A 1 7.31 1.67 -4.41
CA LEU A 1 7.51 0.18 -4.43
C LEU A 1 6.24 -0.67 -4.21
N ALA A 2 5.61 -0.71 -3.03
CA ALA A 2 4.51 -1.66 -2.74
C ALA A 2 3.23 -1.50 -3.60
N LEU A 3 2.96 -0.27 -4.06
CA LEU A 3 1.83 0.07 -4.95
C LEU A 3 2.06 -0.34 -6.42
N ARG A 4 3.25 -0.82 -6.80
CA ARG A 4 3.49 -1.27 -8.18
C ARG A 4 2.64 -2.51 -8.47
N GLY A 5 1.99 -2.52 -9.63
CA GLY A 5 1.13 -3.62 -10.08
C GLY A 5 -0.19 -3.77 -9.32
N THR A 6 -0.60 -2.78 -8.53
CA THR A 6 -1.96 -2.75 -7.95
C THR A 6 -2.96 -2.15 -8.94
N SER A 7 -4.26 -2.39 -8.72
CA SER A 7 -5.29 -1.69 -9.48
C SER A 7 -5.24 -0.18 -9.23
N ALA A 8 -5.69 0.60 -10.21
CA ALA A 8 -5.78 2.06 -10.08
C ALA A 8 -6.67 2.47 -8.90
N ALA A 9 -7.79 1.78 -8.69
CA ALA A 9 -8.69 2.03 -7.57
C ALA A 9 -8.00 1.84 -6.20
N LEU A 10 -7.20 0.78 -6.05
CA LEU A 10 -6.44 0.56 -4.81
C LEU A 10 -5.37 1.64 -4.61
N ALA A 11 -4.64 2.00 -5.67
CA ALA A 11 -3.65 3.07 -5.59
C ALA A 11 -4.29 4.41 -5.17
N GLU A 12 -5.42 4.78 -5.78
CA GLU A 12 -6.15 6.02 -5.44
C GLU A 12 -6.67 6.03 -4.00
N SER A 13 -7.14 4.88 -3.48
CA SER A 13 -7.57 4.78 -2.08
C SER A 13 -6.45 5.14 -1.11
N VAL A 14 -5.20 4.81 -1.45
CA VAL A 14 -4.02 5.12 -0.64
C VAL A 14 -3.55 6.56 -0.89
N LEU A 15 -3.45 6.99 -2.15
CA LEU A 15 -2.94 8.30 -2.53
C LEU A 15 -3.84 9.46 -2.08
N SER A 16 -5.15 9.22 -1.92
CA SER A 16 -6.10 10.22 -1.41
C SER A 16 -5.81 10.67 0.02
N ALA A 17 -5.17 9.82 0.84
CA ALA A 17 -4.76 10.13 2.21
C ALA A 17 -3.38 10.81 2.30
N ILE A 18 -2.69 11.04 1.17
CA ILE A 18 -1.34 11.60 1.13
C ILE A 18 -1.39 13.08 0.72
N GLY A 19 -0.63 13.92 1.44
CA GLY A 19 -0.49 15.34 1.10
C GLY A 19 0.00 15.58 -0.34
N ALA A 20 -0.49 16.65 -0.96
CA ALA A 20 -0.36 16.88 -2.40
C ALA A 20 1.08 16.86 -2.95
N ARG A 21 2.08 17.29 -2.17
CA ARG A 21 3.48 17.22 -2.59
C ARG A 21 3.98 15.77 -2.69
N SER A 22 3.83 15.01 -1.61
CA SER A 22 4.27 13.61 -1.55
C SER A 22 3.52 12.73 -2.54
N ARG A 23 2.22 13.00 -2.73
CA ARG A 23 1.40 12.33 -3.74
C ARG A 23 2.02 12.45 -5.14
N ARG A 24 2.36 13.66 -5.59
CA ARG A 24 2.99 13.90 -6.91
C ARG A 24 4.32 13.17 -7.07
N MET A 25 5.13 13.09 -6.01
CA MET A 25 6.40 12.35 -6.06
C MET A 25 6.16 10.85 -6.27
N ILE A 26 5.17 10.28 -5.57
CA ILE A 26 4.81 8.85 -5.69
C ILE A 26 4.22 8.55 -7.08
N GLU A 27 3.31 9.38 -7.56
CA GLU A 27 2.71 9.23 -8.90
C GLU A 27 3.77 9.29 -10.00
N ALA A 28 4.74 10.22 -9.90
CA ALA A 28 5.86 10.29 -10.82
C ALA A 28 6.70 8.99 -10.82
N GLU A 29 7.00 8.45 -9.63
CA GLU A 29 7.74 7.19 -9.47
C GLU A 29 6.98 5.98 -10.04
N LEU A 30 5.65 5.93 -9.84
CA LEU A 30 4.79 4.88 -10.37
C LEU A 30 4.68 4.95 -11.90
N GLY A 31 4.64 6.17 -12.45
CA GLY A 31 4.59 6.42 -13.90
C GLY A 31 5.85 5.98 -14.65
N GLN A 32 7.00 5.82 -13.98
CA GLN A 32 8.22 5.27 -14.60
C GLN A 32 8.13 3.77 -14.94
N GLY A 33 7.00 3.10 -14.67
CA GLY A 33 6.85 1.67 -14.90
C GLY A 33 7.59 0.83 -13.86
N SER A 34 7.51 -0.50 -13.97
CA SER A 34 8.13 -1.43 -13.02
C SER A 34 9.32 -2.18 -13.61
N ASP A 35 9.83 -1.71 -14.75
CA ASP A 35 10.94 -2.35 -15.44
C ASP A 35 12.18 -2.35 -14.54
N GLY A 36 12.77 -3.54 -14.36
CA GLY A 36 13.93 -3.73 -13.49
C GLY A 36 13.63 -3.77 -11.99
N VAL A 37 12.36 -3.68 -11.56
CA VAL A 37 11.98 -3.87 -10.15
C VAL A 37 11.69 -5.35 -9.88
N PRO A 38 12.47 -6.04 -9.02
CA PRO A 38 12.22 -7.44 -8.70
C PRO A 38 10.85 -7.61 -8.00
N LEU A 39 10.10 -8.64 -8.40
CA LEU A 39 8.83 -9.00 -7.75
C LEU A 39 9.02 -9.32 -6.26
N ALA A 40 10.19 -9.86 -5.89
CA ALA A 40 10.58 -10.12 -4.51
C ALA A 40 10.57 -8.84 -3.65
N ASP A 41 11.05 -7.72 -4.20
CA ASP A 41 11.11 -6.44 -3.49
C ASP A 41 9.72 -5.84 -3.30
N ILE A 42 8.86 -5.95 -4.32
CA ILE A 42 7.44 -5.56 -4.23
C ILE A 42 6.74 -6.37 -3.13
N THR A 43 6.98 -7.68 -3.11
CA THR A 43 6.38 -8.59 -2.12
C THR A 43 6.89 -8.31 -0.71
N ALA A 44 8.19 -8.07 -0.55
CA ALA A 44 8.79 -7.69 0.73
C ALA A 44 8.22 -6.36 1.25
N ALA A 45 8.09 -5.35 0.38
CA ALA A 45 7.49 -4.07 0.74
C ALA A 45 6.03 -4.21 1.20
N ARG A 46 5.24 -5.03 0.52
CA ARG A 46 3.86 -5.34 0.93
C ARG A 46 3.81 -6.05 2.29
N LYS A 47 4.70 -7.02 2.53
CA LYS A 47 4.79 -7.73 3.82
C LYS A 47 5.14 -6.79 4.97
N THR A 48 6.02 -5.82 4.75
CA THR A 48 6.36 -4.80 5.74
C THR A 48 5.14 -3.96 6.12
N ILE A 49 4.35 -3.52 5.13
CA ILE A 49 3.10 -2.79 5.37
C ILE A 49 2.15 -3.64 6.20
N VAL A 50 1.85 -4.88 5.78
CA VAL A 50 0.94 -5.79 6.50
C VAL A 50 1.38 -6.01 7.94
N THR A 51 2.67 -6.30 8.16
CA THR A 51 3.21 -6.54 9.52
C THR A 51 3.06 -5.30 10.40
N THR A 52 3.30 -4.11 9.83
CA THR A 52 3.13 -2.83 10.54
C THR A 52 1.65 -2.57 10.86
N THR A 53 0.75 -2.79 9.89
CA THR A 53 -0.69 -2.63 10.06
C THR A 53 -1.24 -3.53 11.16
N ILE A 54 -0.85 -4.82 11.17
CA ILE A 54 -1.25 -5.77 12.22
C ILE A 54 -0.75 -5.32 13.60
N ARG A 55 0.52 -4.88 13.69
CA ARG A 55 1.09 -4.39 14.94
C ARG A 55 0.33 -3.17 15.47
N LEU A 56 0.12 -2.16 14.62
CA LEU A 56 -0.60 -0.93 15.00
C LEU A 56 -2.04 -1.23 15.43
N SER A 57 -2.72 -2.17 14.78
CA SER A 57 -4.07 -2.59 15.19
C SER A 57 -4.06 -3.25 16.57
N ARG A 58 -3.09 -4.12 16.87
CA ARG A 58 -2.91 -4.73 18.19
C ARG A 58 -2.58 -3.71 19.28
N GLU A 59 -1.93 -2.62 18.92
CA GLU A 59 -1.64 -1.47 19.81
C GLU A 59 -2.85 -0.53 19.98
N GLY A 60 -3.98 -0.81 19.32
CA GLY A 60 -5.21 -0.03 19.44
C GLY A 60 -5.26 1.22 18.57
N ALA A 61 -4.36 1.38 17.59
CA ALA A 61 -4.36 2.55 16.70
C ALA A 61 -5.58 2.58 15.76
N PHE A 62 -6.09 1.40 15.37
CA PHE A 62 -7.31 1.22 14.59
C PHE A 62 -7.75 -0.25 14.64
N GLU A 63 -9.02 -0.50 14.32
CA GLU A 63 -9.54 -1.85 14.17
C GLU A 63 -9.38 -2.32 12.72
N LEU A 64 -8.86 -3.53 12.56
CA LEU A 64 -8.94 -4.21 11.26
C LEU A 64 -10.38 -4.66 11.06
N PRO A 65 -10.94 -4.58 9.84
CA PRO A 65 -12.22 -5.21 9.55
C PRO A 65 -12.12 -6.67 9.99
N SER A 66 -12.97 -7.08 10.92
CA SER A 66 -13.17 -8.51 11.19
C SER A 66 -13.37 -9.16 9.84
N THR A 67 -12.63 -10.25 9.55
CA THR A 67 -12.81 -11.06 8.36
C THR A 67 -14.31 -11.15 8.12
N GLN A 68 -14.82 -10.42 7.11
CA GLN A 68 -16.26 -10.32 6.90
C GLN A 68 -16.76 -11.74 6.86
N ASP A 69 -17.63 -12.11 7.80
CA ASP A 69 -18.36 -13.36 7.74
C ASP A 69 -18.98 -13.39 6.35
N ALA A 70 -18.52 -14.36 5.56
CA ALA A 70 -19.11 -14.68 4.28
C ALA A 70 -20.52 -15.22 4.57
N ALA A 71 -21.46 -14.30 4.76
CA ALA A 71 -22.90 -14.54 4.86
C ALA A 71 -23.52 -14.56 3.46
#